data_AF-A0A832R7W6-F1
#
_entry.id   AF-A0A832R7W6-F1
#
_cell.length_a   1.000
_cell.length_b   1.000
_cell.length_c   1.000
_cell.angle_alpha   90.00
_cell.angle_beta   90.00
_cell.angle_gamma   90.00
#
_symmetry.space_group_name_H-M   'P 1'
#
loop_
_entity.id
_entity.type
_entity.pdbx_description
1 polymer ?
#
loop_
_entity_poly.entity_id
_entity_poly.type
_entity_poly.pdbx_seq_one_letter_code
_entity_poly.pdbx_strand_id
1 'polypeptide(L)'
;MSRGFTLIELLAVIVILGLILAIAIPSFSSLIQKNRFNAFRRNEELLVKQAQIYLTNNTNLLPTDIGEKKEVLYTDIKEQNYIDIIKDSIDGSE
;
A
#
# COMPACT_ATOMS: atom_id res chain seq x y z
N MET A 1 36.96 -18.48 34.18
CA MET A 1 35.62 -18.93 34.60
C MET A 1 34.62 -17.87 34.16
N SER A 2 33.94 -18.09 33.04
CA SER A 2 32.91 -17.17 32.55
C SER A 2 31.71 -17.28 33.49
N ARG A 3 31.38 -16.22 34.22
CA ARG A 3 30.14 -16.18 35.00
C ARG A 3 28.99 -16.13 34.00
N GLY A 4 28.23 -17.21 33.89
CA GLY A 4 27.03 -17.26 33.06
C GLY A 4 25.93 -16.38 33.63
N PHE A 5 25.06 -15.87 32.75
CA PHE A 5 23.86 -15.13 33.12
C PHE A 5 22.99 -15.91 34.09
N THR A 6 22.35 -15.21 35.01
CA THR A 6 21.39 -15.78 35.95
C THR A 6 19.99 -15.84 35.32
N LEU A 7 19.18 -16.82 35.75
CA LEU A 7 17.79 -16.93 35.27
C LEU A 7 16.94 -15.70 35.64
N ILE A 8 17.25 -15.04 36.76
CA ILE A 8 16.53 -13.85 37.21
C ILE A 8 16.78 -12.64 36.29
N GLU A 9 17.99 -12.51 35.75
CA GLU A 9 18.31 -11.46 34.78
C GLU A 9 17.52 -11.67 33.48
N LEU A 10 17.47 -12.91 32.99
CA LEU A 10 16.68 -13.23 31.80
C LEU A 10 15.18 -13.03 32.03
N LEU A 11 14.68 -13.39 33.22
CA LEU A 11 13.29 -13.19 33.61
C LEU A 11 12.90 -11.71 33.64
N ALA A 12 13.74 -10.85 34.22
CA ALA A 12 13.49 -9.42 34.26
C ALA A 12 13.40 -8.81 32.84
N VAL A 13 14.27 -9.25 31.92
CA VAL A 13 14.28 -8.77 30.53
C VAL A 13 12.99 -9.16 29.79
N ILE A 14 12.55 -10.43 29.89
CA ILE A 14 11.32 -10.86 29.19
C ILE A 14 10.07 -10.19 29.74
N VAL A 15 10.03 -9.87 31.04
CA VAL A 15 8.92 -9.12 31.65
C VAL A 15 8.86 -7.71 31.08
N ILE A 16 10.00 -7.01 30.99
CA ILE A 16 10.05 -5.66 30.41
C ILE A 16 9.65 -5.70 28.93
N LEU A 17 10.16 -6.66 28.15
CA LEU A 17 9.77 -6.84 26.74
C LEU A 17 8.27 -7.13 26.59
N GLY A 18 7.70 -7.96 27.47
CA GLY A 18 6.26 -8.26 27.48
C GLY A 18 5.40 -7.02 27.74
N LEU A 19 5.81 -6.16 28.70
CA LEU A 19 5.11 -4.92 29.00
C LEU A 19 5.11 -3.95 27.80
N ILE A 20 6.25 -3.80 27.12
CA ILE A 20 6.36 -2.96 25.93
C ILE A 20 5.47 -3.50 24.80
N LEU A 21 5.51 -4.81 24.55
CA LEU A 21 4.72 -5.45 23.49
C LEU A 21 3.22 -5.32 23.73
N ALA A 22 2.76 -5.45 24.98
CA ALA A 22 1.34 -5.32 25.33
C ALA A 22 0.74 -3.96 24.91
N ILE A 23 1.51 -2.87 25.05
CA ILE A 23 1.08 -1.51 24.66
C ILE A 23 1.30 -1.29 23.15
N ALA A 24 2.37 -1.84 22.58
CA ALA A 24 2.76 -1.62 21.20
C ALA A 24 1.81 -2.29 20.18
N ILE A 25 1.44 -3.55 20.40
CA ILE A 25 0.65 -4.36 19.44
C ILE A 25 -0.64 -3.68 18.97
N PRO A 26 -1.54 -3.17 19.85
CA PRO A 26 -2.78 -2.53 19.40
C PRO A 26 -2.52 -1.28 18.55
N SER A 27 -1.50 -0.49 18.88
CA SER A 27 -1.11 0.71 18.12
C SER A 27 -0.64 0.34 16.71
N PHE A 28 0.25 -0.67 16.60
CA PHE A 28 0.77 -1.15 15.30
C PHE A 28 -0.33 -1.69 14.38
N SER A 29 -1.31 -2.42 14.91
CA SER A 29 -2.44 -2.92 14.10
C SER A 29 -3.23 -1.78 13.46
N SER A 30 -3.54 -0.72 14.22
CA SER A 30 -4.26 0.45 13.70
C SER A 30 -3.44 1.23 12.66
N LEU A 31 -2.12 1.32 12.86
CA LEU A 31 -1.19 1.97 11.93
C LEU A 31 -1.14 1.22 10.59
N ILE A 32 -1.07 -0.11 10.62
CA ILE A 32 -1.05 -0.94 9.41
C ILE A 32 -2.33 -0.75 8.60
N GLN A 33 -3.49 -0.76 9.25
CA GLN A 33 -4.77 -0.53 8.58
C GLN A 33 -4.85 0.85 7.93
N LYS A 34 -4.42 1.91 8.64
CA LYS A 34 -4.33 3.26 8.08
C LYS A 34 -3.37 3.33 6.90
N ASN A 35 -2.20 2.71 6.99
CA ASN A 35 -1.23 2.67 5.90
C ASN A 35 -1.77 1.93 4.67
N ARG A 36 -2.51 0.84 4.86
CA ARG A 36 -3.21 0.12 3.78
C ARG A 36 -4.24 1.01 3.09
N PHE A 37 -5.10 1.67 3.86
CA PHE A 37 -6.11 2.58 3.31
C PHE A 37 -5.48 3.76 2.56
N ASN A 38 -4.42 4.34 3.12
CA ASN A 38 -3.67 5.42 2.48
C ASN A 38 -2.98 4.95 1.19
N ALA A 39 -2.45 3.73 1.16
CA ALA A 39 -1.88 3.16 -0.05
C ALA A 39 -2.94 2.96 -1.13
N PHE A 40 -4.13 2.45 -0.77
CA PHE A 40 -5.24 2.31 -1.71
C PHE A 40 -5.66 3.64 -2.33
N ARG A 41 -5.83 4.69 -1.50
CA ARG A 41 -6.13 6.04 -2.01
C ARG A 41 -5.05 6.60 -2.94
N ARG A 42 -3.78 6.43 -2.58
CA ARG A 42 -2.68 6.83 -3.47
C ARG A 42 -2.71 6.09 -4.80
N ASN A 43 -3.06 4.80 -4.78
CA ASN A 43 -3.17 4.02 -6.00
C ASN A 43 -4.31 4.53 -6.90
N GLU A 44 -5.46 4.89 -6.33
CA GLU A 44 -6.56 5.52 -7.07
C GLU A 44 -6.13 6.85 -7.71
N GLU A 45 -5.47 7.73 -6.95
CA GLU A 45 -4.93 8.99 -7.48
C GLU A 45 -3.90 8.76 -8.59
N LEU A 46 -3.04 7.74 -8.43
CA LEU A 46 -2.08 7.36 -9.45
C LEU A 46 -2.78 6.88 -10.72
N LEU A 47 -3.82 6.05 -10.62
CA LEU A 47 -4.60 5.60 -11.77
C LEU A 47 -5.19 6.76 -12.57
N VAL A 48 -5.82 7.71 -11.88
CA VAL A 48 -6.39 8.90 -12.53
C VAL A 48 -5.29 9.70 -13.23
N LYS A 49 -4.13 9.90 -12.59
CA LYS A 49 -2.99 10.59 -13.22
C LYS A 49 -2.46 9.85 -14.43
N GLN A 50 -2.32 8.52 -14.37
CA GLN A 50 -1.87 7.74 -15.52
C GLN A 50 -2.87 7.79 -16.67
N ALA A 51 -4.17 7.75 -16.38
CA ALA A 51 -5.22 7.94 -17.39
C ALA A 51 -5.12 9.32 -18.07
N GLN A 52 -4.87 10.38 -17.29
CA GLN A 52 -4.64 11.73 -17.84
C GLN A 52 -3.39 11.79 -18.72
N ILE A 53 -2.28 11.16 -18.30
CA ILE A 53 -1.05 11.09 -19.09
C ILE A 53 -1.31 10.32 -20.39
N TYR A 54 -2.01 9.20 -20.32
CA TYR A 54 -2.37 8.38 -21.48
C TYR A 54 -3.20 9.18 -22.50
N LEU A 55 -4.21 9.92 -22.05
CA LEU A 55 -5.03 10.78 -22.90
C LEU A 55 -4.24 11.97 -23.48
N THR A 56 -3.29 12.51 -22.72
CA THR A 56 -2.39 13.57 -23.19
C THR A 56 -1.46 13.06 -24.30
N ASN A 57 -0.98 11.82 -24.19
CA ASN A 57 -0.12 11.19 -25.18
C ASN A 57 -0.92 10.69 -26.40
N ASN A 58 -2.20 10.41 -26.23
CA ASN A 58 -3.11 9.92 -27.26
C ASN A 58 -4.24 10.93 -27.47
N THR A 59 -3.91 12.14 -27.90
CA THR A 59 -4.87 13.25 -28.08
C THR A 59 -6.07 12.90 -28.98
N ASN A 60 -5.94 11.90 -29.85
CA ASN A 60 -7.02 11.37 -30.69
C ASN A 60 -8.15 10.68 -29.89
N LEU A 61 -7.88 10.35 -28.62
CA LEU A 61 -8.84 9.74 -27.68
C LEU A 61 -9.56 10.79 -26.83
N LEU A 62 -9.19 12.07 -26.95
CA LEU A 62 -9.92 13.14 -26.30
C LEU A 62 -11.31 13.28 -26.95
N PRO A 63 -12.36 13.56 -26.17
CA PRO A 63 -13.67 13.92 -26.73
C PRO A 63 -13.52 15.16 -27.59
N THR A 64 -14.02 15.11 -28.81
CA THR A 64 -13.94 16.22 -29.77
C THR A 64 -15.25 17.00 -29.85
N ASP A 65 -16.35 16.41 -29.39
CA ASP A 65 -17.68 17.02 -29.39
C ASP A 65 -18.20 17.29 -27.97
N ILE A 66 -19.02 18.35 -27.85
CA ILE A 66 -19.63 18.73 -26.57
C ILE A 66 -20.64 17.64 -26.15
N GLY A 67 -20.37 17.01 -25.01
CA GLY A 67 -21.21 15.93 -24.46
C GLY A 67 -20.73 14.51 -24.80
N GLU A 68 -19.69 14.37 -25.61
CA GLU A 68 -19.04 13.09 -25.87
C GLU A 68 -18.25 12.63 -24.64
N LYS A 69 -18.39 11.35 -24.27
CA LYS A 69 -17.62 10.71 -23.22
C LYS A 69 -16.77 9.61 -23.84
N LYS A 70 -15.47 9.63 -23.60
CA LYS A 70 -14.57 8.51 -23.91
C LYS A 70 -14.14 7.84 -22.61
N GLU A 71 -14.30 6.53 -22.57
CA GLU A 71 -13.87 5.71 -21.44
C GLU A 71 -12.47 5.16 -21.74
N VAL A 72 -11.60 5.17 -20.75
CA VAL A 72 -10.26 4.57 -20.81
C VAL A 72 -10.27 3.37 -19.87
N LEU A 73 -10.03 2.17 -20.41
CA LEU A 73 -10.04 0.95 -19.60
C LEU A 73 -8.69 0.77 -18.90
N TYR A 74 -8.70 0.12 -17.74
CA TYR A 74 -7.47 -0.17 -17.00
C TYR A 74 -6.48 -1.02 -17.81
N THR A 75 -6.97 -1.89 -18.70
CA THR A 75 -6.16 -2.70 -19.62
C THR A 75 -5.36 -1.83 -20.59
N ASP A 76 -5.95 -0.74 -21.08
CA ASP A 76 -5.31 0.16 -22.07
C ASP A 76 -4.09 0.87 -21.46
N ILE A 77 -4.16 1.18 -20.15
CA ILE A 77 -3.09 1.84 -19.40
C ILE A 77 -2.03 0.81 -18.93
N LYS A 78 -2.44 -0.42 -18.61
CA LYS A 78 -1.56 -1.51 -18.16
C LYS A 78 -0.69 -2.08 -19.29
N GLU A 79 -1.28 -2.31 -20.46
CA GLU A 79 -0.58 -2.90 -21.61
C GLU A 79 0.52 -1.99 -22.17
N GLN A 80 0.39 -0.67 -21.96
CA GLN A 80 1.36 0.33 -22.38
C GLN A 80 2.44 0.63 -21.32
N ASN A 81 2.53 -0.20 -20.26
CA ASN A 81 3.59 -0.16 -19.24
C ASN A 81 3.63 1.13 -18.38
N TYR A 82 2.50 1.83 -18.23
CA TYR A 82 2.39 3.05 -17.42
C TYR A 82 2.12 2.77 -15.92
N ILE A 83 1.89 1.51 -15.55
CA ILE A 83 1.59 1.12 -14.18
C ILE A 83 2.28 -0.22 -13.87
N ASP A 84 3.25 -0.19 -12.96
CA ASP A 84 3.65 -1.41 -12.26
C ASP A 84 2.50 -1.80 -11.33
N ILE A 85 1.94 -2.97 -11.60
CA ILE A 85 1.02 -3.78 -10.76
C ILE A 85 0.56 -3.05 -9.49
N ILE A 86 -0.65 -2.52 -9.51
CA ILE A 86 -1.37 -2.22 -8.28
C ILE A 86 -1.68 -3.58 -7.65
N LYS A 87 -0.74 -4.08 -6.84
CA LYS A 87 -0.95 -5.31 -6.07
C LYS A 87 -1.93 -4.94 -4.98
N ASP A 88 -3.19 -5.30 -5.18
CA ASP A 88 -4.18 -5.22 -4.12
C ASP A 88 -3.73 -6.17 -3.00
N SER A 89 -3.27 -5.62 -1.88
CA SER A 89 -2.82 -6.39 -0.72
C SER A 89 -3.99 -7.03 0.04
N ILE A 90 -5.20 -6.97 -0.53
CA ILE A 90 -6.43 -7.61 -0.06
C ILE A 90 -6.53 -9.06 -0.54
N ASP A 91 -5.51 -9.63 -1.16
CA ASP A 91 -5.50 -11.08 -1.33
C ASP A 91 -4.16 -11.70 -0.96
N GLY A 92 -4.22 -12.49 0.10
CA GLY A 92 -3.24 -13.55 0.34
C GLY A 92 -3.53 -14.76 -0.55
N SER A 93 -3.94 -14.54 -1.80
CA SER A 93 -3.99 -15.55 -2.85
C SER A 93 -2.80 -15.35 -3.81
N GLU A 94 -1.61 -15.57 -3.27
CA GLU A 94 -0.61 -16.37 -3.97
C GLU A 94 -0.35 -17.60 -3.13
#